data_AF-A0AAW3KFE2-F1
#
_entry.id   AF-A0AAW3KFE2-F1
#
_cell.length_a   1.000
_cell.length_b   1.000
_cell.length_c   1.000
_cell.angle_alpha   90.00
_cell.angle_beta   90.00
_cell.angle_gamma   90.00
#
_symmetry.space_group_name_H-M   'P 1'
#
loop_
_entity.id
_entity.type
_entity.pdbx_description
1 polymer ?
#
loop_
_entity_poly.entity_id
_entity_poly.type
_entity_poly.pdbx_seq_one_letter_code
_entity_poly.pdbx_strand_id
1 'polypeptide(L)'
;MSVPTALEALRRELEDAAAHLGRPHDLRFKPMFGGLMAWLDEKPCAWLGVDGMALKLAPADQPALLRLAGTSRLVARPGAPPSRHYIVLPAALSRDTVQLSGWLQKTAAAKHR
;
A
#
# COMPACT_ATOMS: atom_id res chain seq x y z
N MET A 1 18.86 -9.80 -11.82
CA MET A 1 18.55 -8.96 -10.65
C MET A 1 17.75 -7.75 -11.15
N SER A 2 16.42 -7.78 -11.04
CA SER A 2 15.52 -6.79 -11.69
C SER A 2 14.65 -6.01 -10.69
N VAL A 3 15.07 -6.01 -9.42
CA VAL A 3 14.35 -5.41 -8.28
C VAL A 3 14.14 -3.88 -8.39
N PRO A 4 15.04 -3.07 -8.99
CA PRO A 4 14.83 -1.61 -9.08
C PRO A 4 13.56 -1.24 -9.84
N THR A 5 13.34 -1.86 -11.00
CA THR A 5 12.24 -1.51 -11.91
C THR A 5 10.86 -1.85 -11.35
N ALA A 6 10.73 -2.95 -10.61
CA ALA A 6 9.46 -3.35 -10.01
C ALA A 6 9.06 -2.40 -8.86
N LEU A 7 10.01 -2.01 -8.02
CA LEU A 7 9.74 -1.08 -6.92
C LEU A 7 9.42 0.33 -7.42
N GLU A 8 10.10 0.79 -8.48
CA GLU A 8 9.78 2.04 -9.17
C GLU A 8 8.39 2.02 -9.79
N ALA A 9 7.96 0.91 -10.38
CA ALA A 9 6.60 0.77 -10.92
C ALA A 9 5.54 0.89 -9.81
N LEU A 10 5.70 0.17 -8.69
CA LEU A 10 4.78 0.26 -7.54
C LEU A 10 4.76 1.67 -6.93
N ARG A 11 5.92 2.33 -6.88
CA ARG A 11 6.00 3.73 -6.44
C ARG A 11 5.19 4.64 -7.36
N ARG A 12 5.35 4.49 -8.67
CA ARG A 12 4.61 5.28 -9.66
C ARG A 12 3.10 5.04 -9.60
N GLU A 13 2.68 3.79 -9.44
CA GLU A 13 1.26 3.44 -9.23
C GLU A 13 0.66 4.21 -8.03
N LEU A 14 1.40 4.30 -6.91
CA LEU A 14 0.96 5.05 -5.73
C LEU A 14 1.01 6.58 -5.92
N GLU A 15 2.02 7.09 -6.63
CA GLU A 15 2.11 8.51 -7.00
C GLU A 15 0.94 8.93 -7.90
N ASP A 16 0.58 8.13 -8.90
CA ASP A 16 -0.56 8.36 -9.78
C ASP A 16 -1.88 8.35 -8.99
N ALA A 17 -2.03 7.43 -8.03
CA ALA A 17 -3.20 7.39 -7.15
C ALA A 17 -3.30 8.63 -6.24
N ALA A 18 -2.18 9.11 -5.67
CA ALA A 18 -2.16 10.33 -4.88
C ALA A 18 -2.42 11.58 -5.73
N ALA A 19 -1.93 11.61 -6.97
CA ALA A 19 -2.25 12.66 -7.94
C ALA A 19 -3.74 12.67 -8.30
N HIS A 20 -4.35 11.50 -8.50
CA HIS A 20 -5.79 11.37 -8.73
C HIS A 20 -6.63 11.88 -7.55
N LEU A 21 -6.14 11.73 -6.31
CA LEU A 21 -6.76 12.34 -5.12
C LEU A 21 -6.57 13.87 -5.02
N GLY A 22 -5.78 14.48 -5.90
CA GLY A 22 -5.40 15.88 -5.83
C GLY A 22 -4.40 16.18 -4.71
N ARG A 23 -3.68 15.17 -4.21
CA ARG A 23 -2.76 15.28 -3.05
C ARG A 23 -1.36 14.70 -3.30
N PRO A 24 -0.72 14.92 -4.46
CA PRO A 24 0.59 14.32 -4.74
C PRO A 24 1.69 14.82 -3.78
N HIS A 25 1.59 16.06 -3.31
CA HIS A 25 2.59 16.68 -2.42
C HIS A 25 2.58 16.14 -0.99
N ASP A 26 1.50 15.46 -0.60
CA ASP A 26 1.35 14.86 0.73
C ASP A 26 2.01 13.47 0.80
N LEU A 27 2.38 12.90 -0.36
CA LEU A 27 2.99 11.58 -0.46
C LEU A 27 4.51 11.66 -0.31
N ARG A 28 5.05 10.91 0.65
CA ARG A 28 6.49 10.81 0.90
C ARG A 28 6.91 9.36 1.02
N PHE A 29 8.15 9.07 0.64
CA PHE A 29 8.71 7.73 0.68
C PHE A 29 10.02 7.68 1.47
N LYS A 30 10.25 6.59 2.20
CA LYS A 30 11.53 6.30 2.86
C LYS A 30 11.84 4.80 2.79
N PRO A 31 13.09 4.42 2.47
CA PRO A 31 13.51 3.03 2.55
C PRO A 31 13.38 2.52 3.99
N MET A 32 12.62 1.43 4.19
CA MET A 32 12.44 0.81 5.51
C MET A 32 12.14 -0.69 5.36
N PHE A 33 12.70 -1.49 6.26
CA PHE A 33 12.42 -2.93 6.37
C PHE A 33 12.66 -3.71 5.07
N GLY A 34 13.71 -3.35 4.31
CA GLY A 34 14.03 -3.99 3.03
C GLY A 34 13.09 -3.62 1.86
N GLY A 35 12.19 -2.65 2.06
CA GLY A 35 11.30 -2.11 1.03
C GLY A 35 11.19 -0.59 1.10
N LEU A 36 10.13 -0.04 0.51
CA LEU A 36 9.84 1.39 0.51
C LEU A 36 8.53 1.64 1.28
N MET A 37 8.63 2.35 2.41
CA MET A 37 7.46 2.79 3.15
C MET A 37 6.96 4.10 2.56
N ALA A 38 5.63 4.26 2.47
CA ALA A 38 4.97 5.46 2.02
C ALA A 38 4.17 6.10 3.16
N TRP A 39 4.20 7.42 3.21
CA TRP A 39 3.40 8.25 4.09
C TRP A 39 2.54 9.18 3.26
N LEU A 40 1.27 9.29 3.63
CA LEU A 40 0.35 10.29 3.10
C LEU A 40 -0.11 11.13 4.28
N ASP A 41 0.03 12.46 4.19
CA ASP A 41 -0.36 13.37 5.28
C ASP A 41 0.36 13.02 6.60
N GLU A 42 1.68 12.77 6.49
CA GLU A 42 2.57 12.37 7.59
C GLU A 42 2.22 11.04 8.28
N LYS A 43 1.23 10.28 7.78
CA LYS A 43 0.82 8.99 8.33
C LYS A 43 1.24 7.84 7.41
N PRO A 44 1.77 6.72 7.94
CA PRO A 44 2.08 5.56 7.12
C PRO A 44 0.83 5.06 6.41
N CYS A 45 0.86 5.00 5.08
CA CYS A 45 -0.29 4.61 4.25
C CYS A 45 -0.04 3.32 3.47
N ALA A 46 1.20 3.07 3.03
CA ALA A 46 1.55 1.91 2.24
C ALA A 46 2.97 1.41 2.49
N TRP A 47 3.22 0.16 2.14
CA TRP A 47 4.56 -0.44 2.05
C TRP A 47 4.71 -1.12 0.69
N LEU A 48 5.86 -0.96 0.06
CA LEU A 48 6.17 -1.47 -1.27
C LEU A 48 7.39 -2.40 -1.16
N GLY A 49 7.28 -3.60 -1.74
CA GLY A 49 8.38 -4.56 -1.71
C GLY A 49 8.19 -5.69 -2.71
N VAL A 50 8.93 -6.78 -2.48
CA VAL A 50 8.99 -7.93 -3.40
C VAL A 50 7.64 -8.62 -3.58
N ASP A 51 6.79 -8.60 -2.56
CA ASP A 51 5.44 -9.18 -2.58
C ASP A 51 4.38 -8.21 -3.17
N GLY A 52 4.81 -7.03 -3.64
CA GLY A 52 3.93 -6.00 -4.19
C GLY A 52 3.69 -4.83 -3.24
N MET A 53 2.52 -4.22 -3.37
CA MET A 53 2.07 -3.09 -2.54
C MET A 53 1.15 -3.57 -1.44
N ALA A 54 1.37 -3.12 -0.21
CA ALA A 54 0.48 -3.33 0.91
C ALA A 54 -0.05 -2.00 1.45
N LEU A 55 -1.36 -1.89 1.68
CA LEU A 55 -1.98 -0.70 2.27
C LEU A 55 -2.24 -0.88 3.76
N LYS A 56 -2.03 0.18 4.53
CA LYS A 56 -2.37 0.23 5.96
C LYS A 56 -3.85 0.58 6.12
N LEU A 57 -4.67 -0.39 6.52
CA LEU A 57 -6.11 -0.23 6.62
C LEU A 57 -6.62 -0.34 8.06
N ALA A 58 -7.67 0.42 8.36
CA ALA A 58 -8.47 0.23 9.56
C ALA A 58 -9.10 -1.17 9.56
N PRO A 59 -9.31 -1.81 10.72
CA PRO A 59 -9.93 -3.13 10.79
C PRO A 59 -11.26 -3.27 10.05
N ALA A 60 -12.07 -2.20 10.00
CA ALA A 60 -13.36 -2.18 9.32
C ALA A 60 -13.26 -2.31 7.79
N ASP A 61 -12.16 -1.84 7.19
CA ASP A 61 -11.97 -1.87 5.73
C ASP A 61 -11.30 -3.14 5.23
N GLN A 62 -10.62 -3.88 6.12
CA GLN A 62 -9.86 -5.08 5.76
C GLN A 62 -10.72 -6.21 5.15
N PRO A 63 -11.92 -6.53 5.66
CA PRO A 63 -12.73 -7.64 5.11
C PRO A 63 -13.17 -7.42 3.67
N ALA A 64 -13.37 -6.17 3.25
CA ALA A 64 -13.72 -5.87 1.86
C ALA A 64 -12.56 -6.18 0.92
N LEU A 65 -11.34 -5.83 1.32
CA LEU A 65 -10.14 -6.09 0.53
C LEU A 65 -9.75 -7.57 0.56
N LEU A 66 -9.74 -8.21 1.74
CA LEU A 66 -9.37 -9.62 1.92
C LEU A 66 -10.27 -10.63 1.20
N ARG A 67 -11.44 -10.21 0.70
CA ARG A 67 -12.31 -11.03 -0.14
C ARG A 67 -11.86 -11.08 -1.61
N LEU A 68 -10.98 -10.18 -2.04
CA LEU A 68 -10.47 -10.18 -3.40
C LEU A 68 -9.41 -11.28 -3.57
N ALA A 69 -9.50 -12.03 -4.66
CA ALA A 69 -8.50 -13.03 -5.01
C ALA A 69 -7.12 -12.37 -5.16
N GLY A 70 -6.09 -13.01 -4.60
CA GLY A 70 -4.72 -12.49 -4.62
C GLY A 70 -4.41 -11.45 -3.54
N THR A 71 -5.32 -11.16 -2.61
CA THR A 71 -5.01 -10.39 -1.40
C THR A 71 -4.51 -11.27 -0.28
N SER A 72 -3.66 -10.71 0.57
CA SER A 72 -3.18 -11.38 1.77
C SER A 72 -2.76 -10.36 2.82
N ARG A 73 -2.55 -10.81 4.06
CA ARG A 73 -1.91 -9.97 5.07
C ARG A 73 -0.40 -9.96 4.84
N LEU A 74 0.23 -8.78 4.92
CA LEU A 74 1.68 -8.66 4.78
C LEU A 74 2.39 -9.51 5.85
N VAL A 75 3.39 -10.29 5.44
CA VAL A 75 4.28 -11.02 6.34
C VAL A 75 5.66 -10.37 6.26
N ALA A 76 6.05 -9.61 7.29
CA ALA A 76 7.24 -8.75 7.24
C ALA A 76 8.57 -9.52 7.05
N ARG A 77 8.61 -10.78 7.48
CA ARG A 77 9.73 -11.71 7.27
C ARG A 77 9.22 -13.15 7.35
N PRO A 78 9.87 -14.13 6.69
CA PRO A 78 9.49 -15.53 6.79
C PRO A 78 9.33 -15.99 8.24
N GLY A 79 8.20 -16.63 8.54
CA GLY A 79 7.86 -17.11 9.89
C GLY A 79 7.31 -16.06 10.87
N ALA A 80 7.24 -14.77 10.51
CA ALA A 80 6.57 -13.77 11.34
C ALA A 80 5.03 -13.90 11.26
N PRO A 81 4.31 -13.48 12.32
CA PRO A 81 2.85 -13.42 12.25
C PRO A 81 2.41 -12.41 11.17
N PRO A 82 1.27 -12.66 10.47
CA PRO A 82 0.74 -11.71 9.50
C PRO A 82 0.39 -10.37 10.13
N SER A 83 0.58 -9.29 9.37
CA SER A 83 0.33 -7.93 9.82
C SER A 83 -1.15 -7.73 10.18
N ARG A 84 -1.37 -7.02 11.29
CA ARG A 84 -2.71 -6.62 11.73
C ARG A 84 -3.30 -5.49 10.89
N HIS A 85 -2.47 -4.71 10.21
CA HIS A 85 -2.88 -3.47 9.54
C HIS A 85 -2.58 -3.44 8.05
N TYR A 86 -1.60 -4.20 7.57
CA TYR A 86 -1.16 -4.12 6.18
C TYR A 86 -1.70 -5.28 5.37
N ILE A 87 -2.44 -4.95 4.31
CA ILE A 87 -3.02 -5.90 3.36
C ILE A 87 -2.34 -5.71 2.01
N VAL A 88 -1.73 -6.78 1.49
CA VAL A 88 -1.13 -6.85 0.16
C VAL A 88 -2.24 -6.83 -0.90
N LEU A 89 -2.08 -5.96 -1.89
CA LEU A 89 -3.01 -5.79 -3.01
C LEU A 89 -2.69 -6.78 -4.13
N PRO A 90 -3.70 -7.25 -4.88
CA PRO A 90 -3.44 -7.91 -6.15
C PRO A 90 -2.93 -6.86 -7.14
N ALA A 91 -1.99 -7.25 -8.01
CA ALA A 91 -1.37 -6.34 -8.98
C ALA A 91 -2.39 -5.65 -9.90
N ALA A 92 -3.52 -6.30 -10.19
CA ALA A 92 -4.60 -5.70 -10.98
C ALA A 92 -5.23 -4.48 -10.28
N LEU A 93 -5.32 -4.50 -8.95
CA LEU A 93 -5.86 -3.38 -8.17
C LEU A 93 -4.82 -2.28 -7.98
N SER A 94 -3.54 -2.62 -7.76
CA SER A 94 -2.49 -1.59 -7.65
C SER A 94 -2.30 -0.80 -8.95
N ARG A 95 -2.52 -1.45 -10.11
CA ARG A 95 -2.45 -0.82 -11.44
C ARG A 95 -3.70 -0.03 -11.84
N ASP A 96 -4.80 -0.16 -11.11
CA ASP A 96 -6.03 0.62 -11.35
C ASP A 96 -5.96 1.89 -10.49
N THR A 97 -5.55 3.00 -11.11
CA THR A 97 -5.39 4.30 -10.42
C THR A 97 -6.67 4.76 -9.71
N VAL A 98 -7.84 4.51 -10.30
CA VAL A 98 -9.12 4.96 -9.71
C VAL A 98 -9.44 4.12 -8.48
N GLN A 99 -9.34 2.80 -8.56
CA GLN A 99 -9.56 1.95 -7.38
C GLN A 99 -8.51 2.18 -6.31
N LEU A 100 -7.23 2.26 -6.70
CA LEU A 100 -6.13 2.48 -5.77
C LEU A 100 -6.28 3.81 -5.03
N SER A 101 -6.67 4.90 -5.73
CA SER A 101 -6.92 6.19 -5.09
C SER A 101 -8.05 6.12 -4.05
N GLY A 102 -9.16 5.43 -4.36
CA GLY A 102 -10.25 5.21 -3.40
C GLY A 102 -9.81 4.45 -2.15
N TRP A 103 -8.94 3.45 -2.30
CA TRP A 103 -8.35 2.75 -1.15
C TRP A 103 -7.34 3.63 -0.39
N LEU A 104 -6.51 4.40 -1.10
CA LEU A 104 -5.55 5.33 -0.51
C LEU A 104 -6.28 6.41 0.32
N GLN A 105 -7.43 6.91 -0.14
CA GLN A 105 -8.27 7.83 0.63
C GLN A 105 -8.73 7.23 1.96
N LYS A 106 -9.10 5.94 1.98
CA LYS A 106 -9.47 5.24 3.23
C LYS A 106 -8.29 5.13 4.20
N THR A 107 -7.08 4.91 3.69
CA THR A 107 -5.86 4.90 4.55
C THR A 107 -5.65 6.25 5.23
N ALA A 108 -5.88 7.36 4.52
CA ALA A 108 -5.73 8.71 5.08
C ALA A 108 -6.82 9.05 6.13
N ALA A 109 -8.04 8.56 5.93
CA ALA A 109 -9.16 8.77 6.84
C ALA A 109 -9.12 7.86 8.09
N ALA A 110 -8.37 6.76 8.03
CA ALA A 110 -8.31 5.77 9.10
C ALA A 110 -7.67 6.33 10.38
N LYS A 111 -8.40 6.20 11.50
CA LYS A 111 -7.80 6.35 12.85
C LYS A 111 -7.19 5.01 13.23
N HIS A 112 -5.89 4.85 13.01
CA HIS A 112 -5.15 3.67 13.48
C HIS A 112 -4.88 3.79 14.99
N ARG A 113 -5.91 3.57 15.81
CA ARG A 113 -5.78 3.40 17.26
C ARG A 113 -5.90 1.92 17.62
#